data_AF-E3NST3-F1
#
_entry.id   AF-E3NST3-F1
#
_cell.length_a   1.000
_cell.length_b   1.000
_cell.length_c   1.000
_cell.angle_alpha   90.00
_cell.angle_beta   90.00
_cell.angle_gamma   90.00
#
_symmetry.space_group_name_H-M   'P 1'
#
loop_
_entity.id
_entity.type
_entity.pdbx_description
1 polymer ?
#
loop_
_entity_poly.entity_id
_entity_poly.type
_entity_poly.pdbx_seq_one_letter_code
_entity_poly.pdbx_strand_id
1 'polypeptide(L)'
;MSSILRLAQRTTRLLTIGRPQIKKSFTPQIRQFTTTNLLKTGDFEYEDPKSEDEVVNITYVLRDGTERKIRGKVGDNVMFLAHRYDIEMEGACEASLACSTCHVYVDPAFKDKLPEPLEEEDDMLDMVGN
;
A
#
# COMPACT_ATOMS: atom_id res chain seq x y z
N MET A 1 -14.27 -80.53 -25.29
CA MET A 1 -14.87 -81.14 -26.50
C MET A 1 -16.36 -80.83 -26.52
N SER A 2 -16.78 -79.87 -27.35
CA SER A 2 -18.10 -79.70 -28.01
C SER A 2 -18.14 -78.23 -28.49
N SER A 3 -17.93 -77.89 -29.77
CA SER A 3 -18.90 -77.95 -30.89
C SER A 3 -20.22 -77.22 -30.55
N ILE A 4 -20.79 -76.26 -31.29
CA ILE A 4 -20.87 -76.07 -32.75
C ILE A 4 -21.67 -74.76 -33.08
N LEU A 5 -21.37 -74.15 -34.24
CA LEU A 5 -22.15 -73.27 -35.17
C LEU A 5 -22.95 -72.06 -34.63
N ARG A 6 -22.69 -70.80 -35.07
CA ARG A 6 -22.97 -70.15 -36.39
C ARG A 6 -24.41 -70.29 -36.91
N LEU A 7 -25.18 -69.19 -36.97
CA LEU A 7 -25.61 -68.54 -38.23
C LEU A 7 -26.46 -67.27 -37.98
N ALA A 8 -26.25 -66.25 -38.86
CA ALA A 8 -27.25 -65.37 -39.51
C ALA A 8 -28.20 -64.54 -38.60
N GLN A 9 -28.58 -63.28 -38.86
CA GLN A 9 -28.56 -62.39 -40.03
C GLN A 9 -29.24 -61.07 -39.61
N ARG A 10 -29.12 -60.05 -40.47
CA ARG A 10 -29.93 -58.81 -40.59
C ARG A 10 -29.51 -57.64 -39.72
N THR A 11 -28.69 -56.75 -40.25
CA THR A 11 -29.13 -55.53 -40.97
C THR A 11 -30.07 -54.65 -40.16
N THR A 12 -29.51 -53.57 -39.59
CA THR A 12 -30.06 -52.22 -39.78
C THR A 12 -28.95 -51.21 -39.50
N ARG A 13 -28.46 -50.66 -40.61
CA ARG A 13 -27.80 -49.36 -40.70
C ARG A 13 -28.83 -48.31 -40.26
N LEU A 14 -28.54 -47.49 -39.25
CA LEU A 14 -28.96 -46.08 -39.24
C LEU A 14 -28.25 -45.28 -38.11
N LEU A 15 -27.37 -44.39 -38.57
CA LEU A 15 -27.09 -43.04 -38.08
C LEU A 15 -26.50 -42.88 -36.67
N THR A 16 -25.17 -42.88 -36.64
CA THR A 16 -24.37 -42.08 -35.70
C THR A 16 -24.86 -40.63 -35.69
N ILE A 17 -25.52 -40.24 -34.59
CA ILE A 17 -25.77 -38.84 -34.26
C ILE A 17 -24.40 -38.20 -34.00
N GLY A 18 -23.97 -37.35 -34.94
CA GLY A 18 -22.75 -36.57 -34.83
C GLY A 18 -22.82 -35.66 -33.61
N ARG A 19 -21.87 -35.85 -32.68
CA ARG A 19 -21.63 -34.93 -31.57
C ARG A 19 -21.15 -33.60 -32.16
N PRO A 20 -21.78 -32.45 -31.88
CA PRO A 20 -21.27 -31.17 -32.37
C PRO A 20 -19.94 -30.88 -31.67
N GLN A 21 -18.86 -30.88 -32.44
CA GLN A 21 -17.55 -30.43 -31.98
C GLN A 21 -17.58 -28.90 -31.91
N ILE A 22 -17.82 -28.37 -30.70
CA ILE A 22 -17.65 -26.94 -30.42
C ILE A 22 -16.16 -26.64 -30.48
N LYS A 23 -15.68 -26.17 -31.65
CA LYS A 23 -14.34 -25.59 -31.77
C LYS A 23 -14.34 -24.23 -31.07
N LYS A 24 -14.09 -24.21 -29.76
CA LYS A 24 -13.77 -22.95 -29.07
C LYS A 24 -12.38 -22.53 -29.52
N SER A 25 -12.31 -21.63 -30.49
CA SER A 25 -11.10 -20.88 -30.78
C SER A 25 -10.80 -20.01 -29.56
N PHE A 26 -9.87 -20.46 -28.72
CA PHE A 26 -9.36 -19.69 -27.61
C PHE A 26 -8.36 -18.68 -28.17
N THR A 27 -8.82 -17.48 -28.51
CA THR A 27 -7.94 -16.35 -28.80
C THR A 27 -7.35 -15.89 -27.46
N PRO A 28 -6.02 -15.96 -27.25
CA PRO A 28 -5.43 -15.39 -26.06
C PRO A 28 -5.52 -13.88 -26.20
N GLN A 29 -6.46 -13.26 -25.51
CA GLN A 29 -6.50 -11.82 -25.40
C GLN A 29 -5.43 -11.40 -24.40
N ILE A 30 -4.20 -11.21 -24.91
CA ILE A 30 -3.10 -10.66 -24.13
C ILE A 30 -3.51 -9.25 -23.73
N ARG A 31 -3.87 -9.08 -22.46
CA ARG A 31 -4.09 -7.76 -21.88
C ARG A 31 -2.77 -7.02 -21.92
N GLN A 32 -2.72 -5.92 -22.64
CA GLN A 32 -1.57 -5.01 -22.58
C GLN A 32 -1.62 -4.31 -21.22
N PHE A 33 -0.59 -4.54 -20.40
CA PHE A 33 -0.39 -3.78 -19.17
C PHE A 33 0.31 -2.48 -19.54
N THR A 34 -0.32 -1.35 -19.24
CA THR A 34 0.31 -0.03 -19.33
C THR A 34 1.08 0.21 -18.04
N THR A 35 2.36 0.54 -18.13
CA THR A 35 3.16 0.99 -16.98
C THR A 35 2.99 2.50 -16.84
N THR A 36 2.58 2.98 -15.67
CA THR A 36 2.69 4.41 -15.34
C THR A 36 4.17 4.78 -15.16
N ASN A 37 4.49 6.06 -15.32
CA ASN A 37 5.82 6.54 -14.93
C ASN A 37 6.06 6.25 -13.44
N LEU A 38 7.29 5.89 -13.09
CA LEU A 38 7.70 5.70 -11.71
C LEU A 38 7.68 7.07 -11.00
N LEU A 39 6.65 7.32 -10.21
CA LEU A 39 6.65 8.40 -9.24
C LEU A 39 7.29 7.86 -7.97
N LYS A 40 8.40 8.47 -7.55
CA LYS A 40 9.09 8.15 -6.30
C LYS A 40 8.34 8.80 -5.13
N THR A 41 7.29 8.14 -4.65
CA THR A 41 6.65 8.53 -3.39
C THR A 41 7.50 7.98 -2.25
N GLY A 42 7.95 8.83 -1.31
CA GLY A 42 8.69 8.38 -0.11
C GLY A 42 10.23 8.46 -0.18
N ASP A 43 10.82 8.79 -1.33
CA ASP A 43 12.29 8.92 -1.45
C ASP A 43 12.80 10.25 -0.88
N PHE A 44 11.95 11.27 -0.73
CA PHE A 44 12.37 12.61 -0.33
C PHE A 44 12.65 12.68 1.17
N GLU A 45 12.03 11.84 1.98
CA GLU A 45 12.09 11.86 3.44
C GLU A 45 13.46 11.43 4.00
N TYR A 46 14.29 10.80 3.15
CA TYR A 46 15.60 10.27 3.55
C TYR A 46 16.79 10.94 2.86
N GLU A 47 16.58 11.97 2.05
CA GLU A 47 17.72 12.71 1.46
C GLU A 47 18.31 13.68 2.49
N ASP A 48 19.64 13.78 2.51
CA ASP A 48 20.34 14.79 3.28
C ASP A 48 20.07 16.21 2.74
N PRO A 49 20.10 17.25 3.61
CA PRO A 49 19.99 18.64 3.17
C PRO A 49 21.12 18.99 2.20
N LYS A 50 20.81 19.71 1.12
CA LYS A 50 21.81 20.05 0.08
C LYS A 50 22.66 21.25 0.48
N SER A 51 22.12 22.12 1.32
CA SER A 51 22.80 23.28 1.89
C SER A 51 22.41 23.46 3.36
N GLU A 52 23.22 24.24 4.09
CA GLU A 52 22.96 24.56 5.49
C GLU A 52 21.70 25.43 5.65
N ASP A 53 21.30 26.18 4.62
CA ASP A 53 20.12 27.05 4.63
C ASP A 53 18.79 26.27 4.68
N GLU A 54 18.81 25.00 4.26
CA GLU A 54 17.64 24.10 4.30
C GLU A 54 17.49 23.40 5.65
N VAL A 55 18.48 23.52 6.55
CA VAL A 55 18.49 22.79 7.81
C VAL A 55 17.56 23.42 8.83
N VAL A 56 16.72 22.59 9.45
CA VAL A 56 15.87 22.98 10.59
C VAL A 56 16.18 22.12 11.81
N ASN A 57 16.13 22.73 12.99
CA ASN A 57 16.32 22.02 14.25
C ASN A 57 14.97 21.62 14.83
N ILE A 58 14.83 20.34 15.19
CA ILE A 58 13.61 19.78 15.79
C ILE A 58 13.99 19.15 17.12
N THR A 59 13.18 19.39 18.15
CA THR A 59 13.33 18.78 19.47
C THR A 59 12.12 17.89 19.73
N TYR A 60 12.35 16.59 19.90
CA TYR A 60 11.34 15.65 20.39
C TYR A 60 11.40 15.61 21.89
N VAL A 61 10.25 15.80 22.54
CA VAL A 61 10.08 15.54 23.97
C VAL A 61 9.44 14.16 24.10
N LEU A 62 10.18 13.20 24.63
CA LEU A 62 9.71 11.83 24.82
C LEU A 62 8.76 11.73 26.02
N ARG A 63 8.08 10.58 26.15
CA ARG A 63 7.12 10.31 27.24
C ARG A 63 7.75 10.36 28.64
N ASP A 64 9.05 10.09 28.73
CA ASP A 64 9.84 10.17 29.98
C ASP A 64 10.30 11.61 30.30
N GLY A 65 10.00 12.57 29.42
CA GLY A 65 10.44 13.97 29.52
C GLY A 65 11.82 14.23 28.94
N THR A 66 12.51 13.22 28.41
CA THR A 66 13.83 13.40 27.79
C THR A 66 13.70 14.15 26.47
N GLU A 67 14.57 15.15 26.26
CA GLU A 67 14.67 15.87 24.99
C GLU A 67 15.67 15.21 24.04
N ARG A 68 15.24 15.01 22.79
CA ARG A 68 16.09 14.57 21.68
C ARG A 68 16.14 15.65 20.61
N LYS A 69 17.29 16.30 20.49
CA LYS A 69 17.53 17.36 19.51
C LYS A 69 18.12 16.76 18.25
N ILE A 70 17.48 17.00 17.12
CA ILE A 70 17.91 16.48 15.81
C ILE A 70 17.88 17.59 14.76
N ARG A 71 18.55 17.32 13.64
CA ARG A 71 18.56 18.19 12.47
C ARG A 71 17.72 17.51 11.38
N GLY A 72 16.75 18.23 10.84
CA GLY A 72 16.01 17.85 9.64
C GLY A 72 16.24 18.87 8.53
N LYS A 73 15.51 18.72 7.44
CA LYS A 73 15.44 19.71 6.36
C LYS A 73 14.03 20.27 6.19
N VAL A 74 13.94 21.46 5.61
CA VAL A 74 12.65 22.03 5.19
C VAL A 74 11.95 21.04 4.24
N GLY A 75 10.70 20.73 4.55
CA GLY A 75 9.88 19.77 3.80
C GLY A 75 9.95 18.34 4.32
N ASP A 76 10.79 18.04 5.32
CA ASP A 76 10.73 16.74 6.00
C ASP A 76 9.38 16.53 6.70
N ASN A 77 8.89 15.30 6.61
CA ASN A 77 7.81 14.83 7.45
C ASN A 77 8.37 14.46 8.83
N VAL A 78 7.82 15.06 9.88
CA VAL A 78 8.27 14.89 11.27
C VAL A 78 8.22 13.42 11.73
N MET A 79 7.21 12.66 11.32
CA MET A 79 7.10 11.24 11.69
C MET A 79 8.23 10.41 11.06
N PHE A 80 8.50 10.59 9.76
CA PHE A 80 9.60 9.87 9.10
C PHE A 80 10.97 10.29 9.67
N LEU A 81 11.12 11.56 10.02
CA LEU A 81 12.33 12.06 10.67
C LEU A 81 12.53 11.43 12.05
N ALA A 82 11.46 11.23 12.83
CA ALA A 82 11.52 10.51 14.10
C ALA A 82 12.07 9.08 13.92
N HIS A 83 11.54 8.33 12.94
CA HIS A 83 12.04 7.00 12.61
C HIS A 83 13.52 7.00 12.17
N ARG A 84 13.92 7.98 11.34
CA ARG A 84 15.30 8.12 10.87
C ARG A 84 16.31 8.27 12.02
N TYR A 85 15.91 8.90 13.11
CA TYR A 85 16.76 9.16 14.29
C TYR A 85 16.47 8.24 15.48
N ASP A 86 15.76 7.14 15.25
CA ASP A 86 15.41 6.12 16.26
C ASP A 86 14.72 6.74 17.49
N ILE A 87 13.77 7.64 17.20
CA ILE A 87 12.83 8.20 18.17
C ILE A 87 11.62 7.26 18.26
N GLU A 88 11.22 6.92 19.49
CA GLU A 88 10.09 6.03 19.74
C GLU A 88 8.77 6.71 19.31
N MET A 89 8.34 6.41 18.09
CA MET A 89 7.08 6.80 17.49
C MET A 89 6.58 5.65 16.62
N GLU A 90 5.30 5.31 16.67
CA GLU A 90 4.79 4.10 16.01
C GLU A 90 4.55 4.30 14.50
N GLY A 91 3.81 5.33 14.10
CA GLY A 91 3.61 5.65 12.68
C GLY A 91 3.05 4.50 11.81
N ALA A 92 2.10 3.71 12.31
CA ALA A 92 1.73 2.41 11.73
C ALA A 92 1.17 2.47 10.30
N CYS A 93 0.56 3.59 9.89
CA CYS A 93 0.05 3.79 8.53
C CYS A 93 1.01 4.53 7.60
N GLU A 94 2.25 4.81 8.01
CA GLU A 94 3.26 5.47 7.17
C GLU A 94 2.77 6.82 6.59
N ALA A 95 2.11 7.64 7.42
CA ALA A 95 1.51 8.93 7.05
C ALA A 95 0.40 8.86 5.98
N SER A 96 -0.31 7.74 5.88
CA SER A 96 -1.46 7.56 4.98
C SER A 96 -2.79 8.14 5.51
N LEU A 97 -2.77 8.87 6.63
CA LEU A 97 -3.97 9.36 7.33
C LEU A 97 -4.98 8.25 7.69
N ALA A 98 -4.50 7.03 7.95
CA ALA A 98 -5.32 5.85 8.26
C ALA A 98 -5.18 5.36 9.71
N CYS A 99 -4.39 6.06 10.53
CA CYS A 99 -4.24 5.82 11.96
C CYS A 99 -3.81 7.12 12.66
N SER A 100 -3.83 7.14 13.99
CA SER A 100 -3.37 8.26 14.83
C SER A 100 -2.19 7.90 15.73
N THR A 101 -1.46 6.83 15.43
CA THR A 101 -0.30 6.37 16.23
C THR A 101 0.95 7.25 16.10
N CYS A 102 0.91 8.27 15.24
CA CYS A 102 1.93 9.32 15.09
C CYS A 102 1.53 10.65 15.73
N HIS A 103 0.42 10.71 16.47
CA HIS A 103 -0.04 11.92 17.13
C HIS A 103 1.02 12.50 18.09
N VAL A 104 1.17 13.83 18.08
CA VAL A 104 2.11 14.59 18.91
C VAL A 104 1.48 15.87 19.43
N TYR A 105 1.97 16.35 20.57
CA TYR A 105 1.68 17.70 21.04
C TYR A 105 2.71 18.69 20.50
N VAL A 106 2.23 19.78 19.93
CA VAL A 106 3.08 20.88 19.44
C VAL A 106 3.20 21.94 20.53
N ASP A 107 4.43 22.41 20.75
CA ASP A 107 4.68 23.52 21.68
C ASP A 107 3.84 24.75 21.29
N PRO A 108 3.14 25.40 22.24
CA PRO A 108 2.30 26.56 21.98
C PRO A 108 3.00 27.68 21.18
N ALA A 109 4.32 27.85 21.31
CA ALA A 109 5.09 28.83 20.56
C ALA A 109 5.13 28.60 19.04
N PHE A 110 4.74 27.40 18.59
CA PHE A 110 4.70 27.01 17.18
C PHE A 110 3.30 26.71 16.67
N LYS A 111 2.29 26.61 17.55
CA LYS A 111 0.91 26.28 17.18
C LYS A 111 0.37 27.20 16.08
N ASP A 112 0.53 28.52 16.24
CA ASP A 112 0.01 29.51 15.29
C ASP A 112 0.79 29.56 13.96
N LYS A 113 1.89 28.82 13.84
CA LYS A 113 2.70 28.72 12.61
C LYS A 113 2.32 27.52 11.75
N LEU A 114 1.54 26.58 12.30
CA LEU A 114 1.03 25.43 11.58
C LEU A 114 -0.35 25.76 11.01
N PRO A 115 -0.72 25.19 9.85
CA PRO A 115 -2.11 25.21 9.40
C PRO A 115 -2.99 24.50 10.42
N GLU A 116 -4.27 24.86 10.45
CA GLU A 116 -5.27 24.08 11.19
C GLU A 116 -5.30 22.64 10.63
N PRO A 117 -5.53 21.63 11.48
CA PRO A 117 -5.67 20.25 11.03
C PRO A 117 -6.83 20.14 10.04
N LEU A 118 -6.71 19.20 9.09
CA LEU A 118 -7.79 18.90 8.17
C LEU A 118 -8.93 18.19 8.93
N GLU A 119 -10.18 18.34 8.47
CA GLU A 119 -11.34 17.66 9.09
C GLU A 119 -11.13 16.14 9.16
N GLU A 120 -10.58 15.53 8.10
CA GLU A 120 -10.24 14.10 8.08
C GLU A 120 -9.15 13.71 9.11
N GLU A 121 -8.21 14.62 9.39
CA GLU A 121 -7.18 14.41 10.41
C GLU A 121 -7.80 14.50 11.81
N ASP A 122 -8.62 15.52 12.05
CA ASP A 122 -9.32 15.75 13.32
C ASP A 122 -10.27 14.59 13.64
N ASP A 123 -11.03 14.11 12.64
CA ASP A 123 -11.91 12.94 12.75
C ASP A 123 -11.15 11.67 13.18
N MET A 124 -9.92 11.48 12.70
CA MET A 124 -9.08 10.34 13.10
C MET A 124 -8.49 10.52 14.50
N LEU A 125 -8.19 11.76 14.90
CA LEU A 125 -7.71 12.08 16.24
C LEU A 125 -8.80 11.87 17.29
N ASP A 126 -10.05 12.25 16.99
CA ASP A 126 -11.19 12.13 17.90
C ASP A 126 -11.61 10.69 18.21
N MET A 127 -11.26 9.72 17.35
CA MET A 127 -11.50 8.29 17.62
C MET A 127 -10.58 7.73 18.69
N VAL A 128 -9.41 8.35 18.91
CA VAL A 128 -8.46 7.98 19.96
C VAL A 128 -8.69 8.94 21.12
N GLY A 129 -9.70 8.60 21.93
CA GLY A 129 -10.22 9.43 22.99
C GLY A 129 -9.16 10.22 23.78
N ASN A 130 -9.31 11.54 23.71
CA ASN A 130 -8.74 12.57 24.60
C ASN A 130 -8.95 12.22 26.08
#